data_AF-A0A8C3W801-F1
#
_entry.id   AF-A0A8C3W801-F1
#
_cell.length_a   1.000
_cell.length_b   1.000
_cell.length_c   1.000
_cell.angle_alpha   90.00
_cell.angle_beta   90.00
_cell.angle_gamma   90.00
#
_symmetry.space_group_name_H-M   'P 1'
#
loop_
_entity.id
_entity.type
_entity.pdbx_description
1 polymer ?
#
loop_
_entity_poly.entity_id
_entity_poly.type
_entity_poly.pdbx_seq_one_letter_code
_entity_poly.pdbx_strand_id
1 'polypeptide(L)'
;MASAFETVVKRVVRELDHSGELTPVTSLRSSASFQPYCLLGRKPSSSWFWRPRYTCVNLSIRDILEPSTPEPAVERGGPFYFYDAMDGQLQGQMELAAPGQGKLSGGAAVSGSSSASMNVCTLRVASNTWEAMHLERRLRHPEHKVLQQLRGRGDDVFVVTEVLQTQTEVEVTRTHKQEGSGQFALPGAVSLQGQGQGHLNRKKTVSIPAGSVLAFRAAQLVIGSDWDILLFPDKKQRTFRPLQEGCRLAGGAVGQPQPSSSLVSSIRSLSQHLRFLSDGPAEDQLVTTEDFQGLQAEVGAWAAGLEALSREPCGQLLGGLGQVLRDEAALQALEESLEQGLCGGLLEPRDGPVAAILECLVLSCRRLEEELAGPIFYLAQALAVLNETQHVLLATALETGALSGALMLVGSLLELSAPWQQRRAVSLPPGLLGSGWGSEAPAWALLEECGLDLQAAAPQVRWEPEAQSRTCALYACLALLLRLSQLC
;
A
#
# COMPACT_ATOMS: atom_id res chain seq x y z
N MET A 1 2.36 -11.84 6.46
CA MET A 1 3.79 -12.22 6.46
C MET A 1 4.43 -11.92 5.10
N ALA A 2 5.34 -10.94 5.05
CA ALA A 2 6.15 -10.65 3.85
C ALA A 2 6.94 -11.88 3.36
N SER A 3 7.02 -12.06 2.04
CA SER A 3 7.78 -13.15 1.43
C SER A 3 9.28 -12.99 1.70
N ALA A 4 10.03 -14.09 1.70
CA ALA A 4 11.49 -14.03 1.86
C ALA A 4 12.16 -13.16 0.78
N PHE A 5 11.60 -13.17 -0.44
CA PHE A 5 12.01 -12.31 -1.54
C PHE A 5 11.80 -10.82 -1.21
N GLU A 6 10.58 -10.43 -0.82
CA GLU A 6 10.24 -9.03 -0.48
C GLU A 6 11.16 -8.50 0.63
N THR A 7 11.44 -9.33 1.64
CA THR A 7 12.34 -8.94 2.74
C THR A 7 13.76 -8.66 2.23
N VAL A 8 14.34 -9.54 1.40
CA VAL A 8 15.70 -9.34 0.88
C VAL A 8 15.76 -8.15 -0.08
N VAL A 9 14.78 -8.00 -0.96
CA VAL A 9 14.70 -6.86 -1.88
C VAL A 9 14.70 -5.54 -1.12
N LYS A 10 13.87 -5.39 -0.08
CA LYS A 10 13.82 -4.17 0.73
C LYS A 10 15.17 -3.84 1.35
N ARG A 11 15.92 -4.87 1.82
CA ARG A 11 17.27 -4.68 2.37
C ARG A 11 18.28 -4.26 1.31
N VAL A 12 18.23 -4.87 0.12
CA VAL A 12 19.11 -4.50 -1.00
C VAL A 12 18.88 -3.04 -1.40
N VAL A 13 17.62 -2.62 -1.57
CA VAL A 13 17.27 -1.23 -1.92
C VAL A 13 17.73 -0.27 -0.84
N ARG A 14 17.49 -0.61 0.43
CA ARG A 14 17.92 0.19 1.58
C ARG A 14 19.43 0.44 1.62
N GLU A 15 20.24 -0.56 1.28
CA GLU A 15 21.71 -0.40 1.28
C GLU A 15 22.22 0.31 0.02
N LEU A 16 21.54 0.16 -1.13
CA LEU A 16 22.04 0.66 -2.42
C LEU A 16 21.44 2.00 -2.86
N ASP A 17 20.24 2.36 -2.40
CA ASP A 17 19.53 3.58 -2.78
C ASP A 17 19.01 4.34 -1.55
N HIS A 18 19.91 5.15 -0.99
CA HIS A 18 19.57 6.04 0.13
C HIS A 18 18.69 7.23 -0.30
N SER A 19 18.62 7.53 -1.60
CA SER A 19 17.81 8.60 -2.17
C SER A 19 16.32 8.25 -2.30
N GLY A 20 15.97 6.96 -2.27
CA GLY A 20 14.59 6.48 -2.32
C GLY A 20 13.93 6.60 -3.69
N GLU A 21 14.72 6.59 -4.77
CA GLU A 21 14.24 6.71 -6.15
C GLU A 21 13.82 5.36 -6.76
N LEU A 22 14.33 4.25 -6.20
CA LEU A 22 14.04 2.88 -6.61
C LEU A 22 12.84 2.32 -5.85
N THR A 23 11.85 1.86 -6.61
CA THR A 23 10.69 1.13 -6.09
C THR A 23 11.02 -0.36 -5.96
N PRO A 24 10.91 -0.97 -4.76
CA PRO A 24 11.17 -2.39 -4.56
C PRO A 24 10.08 -3.28 -5.18
N VAL A 25 10.49 -4.38 -5.82
CA VAL A 25 9.57 -5.40 -6.33
C VAL A 25 9.10 -6.31 -5.19
N THR A 26 7.80 -6.56 -5.11
CA THR A 26 7.18 -7.33 -4.00
C THR A 26 7.11 -8.83 -4.26
N SER A 27 7.13 -9.26 -5.53
CA SER A 27 6.97 -10.66 -5.92
C SER A 27 7.99 -11.09 -6.97
N LEU A 28 8.66 -12.22 -6.72
CA LEU A 28 9.60 -12.82 -7.66
C LEU A 28 8.89 -13.24 -8.97
N ARG A 29 7.61 -13.61 -8.92
CA ARG A 29 6.85 -14.02 -10.11
C ARG A 29 6.65 -12.89 -11.10
N SER A 30 6.47 -11.67 -10.60
CA SER A 30 6.27 -10.48 -11.43
C SER A 30 7.57 -9.75 -11.75
N SER A 31 8.73 -10.18 -11.21
CA SER A 31 10.00 -9.47 -11.44
C SER A 31 10.35 -9.32 -12.92
N ALA A 32 10.05 -10.33 -13.73
CA ALA A 32 10.33 -10.31 -15.17
C ALA A 32 9.49 -9.26 -15.94
N SER A 33 8.41 -8.77 -15.33
CA SER A 33 7.49 -7.79 -15.93
C SER A 33 7.95 -6.33 -15.73
N PHE A 34 9.01 -6.09 -14.95
CA PHE A 34 9.55 -4.77 -14.66
C PHE A 34 10.89 -4.51 -15.36
N GLN A 35 11.00 -4.83 -16.66
CA GLN A 35 12.21 -4.59 -17.44
C GLN A 35 12.24 -3.17 -18.00
N PRO A 36 13.41 -2.63 -18.39
CA PRO A 36 13.48 -1.35 -19.09
C PRO A 36 12.54 -1.30 -20.28
N TYR A 37 11.90 -0.15 -20.50
CA TYR A 37 10.86 0.08 -21.50
C TYR A 37 9.49 -0.57 -21.24
N CYS A 38 9.30 -1.37 -20.19
CA CYS A 38 7.99 -1.88 -19.83
C CYS A 38 7.06 -0.75 -19.35
N LEU A 39 5.77 -0.86 -19.71
CA LEU A 39 4.72 0.05 -19.28
C LEU A 39 4.06 -0.45 -18.00
N LEU A 40 3.89 0.48 -17.07
CA LEU A 40 3.22 0.28 -15.79
C LEU A 40 1.99 1.17 -15.74
N GLY A 41 0.88 0.63 -15.24
CA GLY A 41 -0.31 1.38 -14.91
C GLY A 41 -0.34 1.67 -13.42
N ARG A 42 -0.78 2.86 -13.04
CA ARG A 42 -1.04 3.21 -11.65
C ARG A 42 -2.35 3.97 -11.56
N LYS A 43 -3.19 3.54 -10.63
CA LYS A 43 -4.46 4.19 -10.33
C LYS A 43 -4.24 5.61 -9.80
N PRO A 44 -5.17 6.56 -10.02
CA PRO A 44 -5.15 7.88 -9.38
C PRO A 44 -5.03 7.72 -7.86
N SER A 45 -4.15 8.48 -7.20
CA SER A 45 -4.09 8.47 -5.74
C SER A 45 -5.16 9.37 -5.15
N SER A 46 -5.93 8.86 -4.19
CA SER A 46 -6.83 9.65 -3.36
C SER A 46 -6.15 10.22 -2.11
N SER A 47 -4.85 9.97 -1.91
CA SER A 47 -4.09 10.40 -0.72
C SER A 47 -2.72 10.98 -1.07
N TRP A 48 -2.24 11.88 -0.23
CA TRP A 48 -0.85 12.36 -0.24
C TRP A 48 0.11 11.44 0.50
N PHE A 49 -0.39 10.59 1.42
CA PHE A 49 0.43 9.82 2.36
C PHE A 49 0.73 8.39 1.91
N TRP A 50 0.01 7.89 0.90
CA TRP A 50 0.32 6.63 0.23
C TRP A 50 -0.01 6.74 -1.26
N ARG A 51 0.56 5.83 -2.04
CA ARG A 51 0.31 5.71 -3.47
C ARG A 51 -0.14 4.29 -3.79
N PRO A 52 -1.12 4.11 -4.70
CA PRO A 52 -1.43 2.81 -5.25
C PRO A 52 -0.19 2.17 -5.88
N ARG A 53 -0.13 0.84 -5.86
CA ARG A 53 1.02 0.10 -6.40
C ARG A 53 1.02 0.18 -7.93
N TYR A 54 2.22 0.13 -8.52
CA TYR A 54 2.34 -0.08 -9.95
C TYR A 54 1.84 -1.47 -10.35
N THR A 55 1.07 -1.52 -11.42
CA THR A 55 0.59 -2.73 -12.06
C THR A 55 1.25 -2.87 -13.42
N CYS A 56 1.73 -4.07 -13.77
CA CYS A 56 2.30 -4.26 -15.10
C CYS A 56 1.18 -4.38 -16.14
N VAL A 57 1.32 -3.64 -17.23
CA VAL A 57 0.37 -3.62 -18.35
C VAL A 57 0.69 -4.74 -19.37
N ASN A 58 1.80 -5.46 -19.19
CA ASN A 58 2.35 -6.45 -20.13
C ASN A 58 2.55 -5.87 -21.54
N LEU A 59 2.89 -4.59 -21.61
CA LEU A 59 3.25 -3.87 -22.84
C LEU A 59 4.60 -3.18 -22.64
N SER A 60 5.30 -2.97 -23.74
CA SER A 60 6.45 -2.08 -23.81
C SER A 60 6.07 -0.76 -24.47
N ILE A 61 6.81 0.31 -24.19
CA ILE A 61 6.72 1.56 -24.97
C ILE A 61 6.93 1.29 -26.47
N ARG A 62 7.64 0.22 -26.81
CA ARG A 62 7.88 -0.22 -28.19
C ARG A 62 6.60 -0.66 -28.90
N ASP A 63 5.59 -1.14 -28.17
CA ASP A 63 4.35 -1.65 -28.74
C ASP A 63 3.36 -0.52 -29.10
N ILE A 64 3.53 0.65 -28.48
CA ILE A 64 2.68 1.83 -28.64
C ILE A 64 3.27 2.88 -29.58
N LEU A 65 4.56 2.75 -29.91
CA LEU A 65 5.28 3.62 -30.83
C LEU A 65 5.49 2.94 -32.19
N GLU A 66 5.64 3.75 -33.23
CA GLU A 66 6.06 3.24 -34.55
C GLU A 66 7.49 2.68 -34.50
N PRO A 67 7.77 1.57 -35.19
CA PRO A 67 9.10 0.97 -35.19
C PRO A 67 10.11 1.84 -35.97
N SER A 68 11.27 2.12 -35.36
CA SER A 68 12.42 2.74 -36.01
C SER A 68 13.69 1.90 -35.78
N THR A 69 14.64 1.98 -36.71
CA THR A 69 15.99 1.41 -36.57
C THR A 69 17.00 2.56 -36.44
N PRO A 70 17.96 2.50 -35.51
CA PRO A 70 18.32 1.37 -34.65
C PRO A 70 17.44 1.19 -33.41
N GLU A 71 17.53 0.02 -32.77
CA GLU A 71 16.85 -0.22 -31.49
C GLU A 71 17.47 0.62 -30.36
N PRO A 72 16.65 1.19 -29.46
CA PRO A 72 17.13 2.02 -28.37
C PRO A 72 17.93 1.15 -27.39
N ALA A 73 19.17 1.55 -27.17
CA ALA A 73 20.12 0.81 -26.36
C ALA A 73 19.84 0.99 -24.86
N VAL A 74 20.14 -0.07 -24.09
CA VAL A 74 20.14 -0.04 -22.62
C VAL A 74 21.58 -0.08 -22.14
N GLU A 75 21.95 0.87 -21.29
CA GLU A 75 23.26 0.90 -20.66
C GLU A 75 23.29 0.00 -19.43
N ARG A 76 24.37 -0.75 -19.26
CA ARG A 76 24.61 -1.57 -18.08
C ARG A 76 25.60 -0.85 -17.15
N GLY A 77 25.13 -0.54 -15.95
CA GLY A 77 25.95 -0.02 -14.86
C GLY A 77 26.89 -1.09 -14.28
N GLY A 78 27.86 -0.65 -13.47
CA GLY A 78 28.83 -1.52 -12.82
C GLY A 78 28.19 -2.54 -11.87
N PRO A 79 28.88 -3.66 -11.58
CA PRO A 79 28.42 -4.66 -10.64
C PRO A 79 28.52 -4.16 -9.19
N PHE A 80 27.51 -4.45 -8.36
CA PHE A 80 27.53 -4.24 -6.91
C PHE A 80 27.46 -5.59 -6.19
N TYR A 81 28.22 -5.71 -5.11
CA TYR A 81 28.23 -6.88 -4.24
C TYR A 81 27.46 -6.55 -2.95
N PHE A 82 26.41 -7.32 -2.66
CA PHE A 82 25.62 -7.20 -1.44
C PHE A 82 25.81 -8.47 -0.60
N TYR A 83 26.04 -8.30 0.70
CA TYR A 83 26.08 -9.38 1.68
C TYR A 83 25.36 -8.94 2.94
N ASP A 84 24.37 -9.72 3.36
CA ASP A 84 23.64 -9.50 4.59
C ASP A 84 23.48 -10.82 5.36
N ALA A 85 23.86 -10.81 6.63
CA ALA A 85 23.72 -11.92 7.55
C ALA A 85 23.20 -11.38 8.89
N MET A 86 21.97 -11.76 9.24
CA MET A 86 21.30 -11.35 10.47
C MET A 86 21.02 -12.56 11.33
N ASP A 87 21.48 -12.52 12.59
CA ASP A 87 21.09 -13.43 13.67
C ASP A 87 20.28 -12.64 14.69
N GLY A 88 18.95 -12.77 14.65
CA GLY A 88 18.06 -12.19 15.65
C GLY A 88 17.76 -13.23 16.74
N GLN A 89 18.02 -12.88 18.01
CA GLN A 89 17.61 -13.68 19.16
C GLN A 89 16.75 -12.81 20.09
N LEU A 90 15.47 -13.16 20.20
CA LEU A 90 14.51 -12.47 21.07
C LEU A 90 14.21 -13.40 22.25
N GLN A 91 14.79 -13.08 23.41
CA GLN A 91 14.66 -13.87 24.63
C GLN A 91 13.69 -13.18 25.60
N GLY A 92 12.47 -13.71 25.71
CA GLY A 92 11.50 -13.26 26.70
C GLY A 92 11.63 -14.06 27.99
N GLN A 93 12.19 -13.45 29.05
CA GLN A 93 12.11 -14.00 30.40
C GLN A 93 10.99 -13.28 31.18
N MET A 94 9.98 -14.03 31.62
CA MET A 94 8.94 -13.54 32.52
C MET A 94 9.08 -14.28 33.86
N GLU A 95 9.55 -13.59 34.89
CA GLU A 95 9.44 -14.06 36.28
C GLU A 95 8.19 -13.41 36.92
N LEU A 96 7.12 -14.18 37.06
CA LEU A 96 5.98 -13.80 37.90
C LEU A 96 6.23 -14.36 39.30
N ALA A 97 6.67 -13.50 40.23
CA ALA A 97 6.75 -13.83 41.65
C ALA A 97 5.46 -13.35 42.35
N ALA A 98 4.52 -14.27 42.59
CA ALA A 98 3.47 -14.09 43.59
C ALA A 98 3.86 -14.87 44.86
N PRO A 99 3.70 -14.29 46.07
CA PRO A 99 4.06 -14.98 47.30
C PRO A 99 3.03 -16.08 47.59
N GLY A 100 3.40 -17.34 47.35
CA GLY A 100 2.67 -18.49 47.88
C GLY A 100 2.53 -19.74 46.99
N GLN A 101 2.79 -19.68 45.69
CA GLN A 101 2.72 -20.87 44.81
C GLN A 101 3.82 -20.85 43.73
N GLY A 102 4.42 -22.02 43.51
CA GLY A 102 5.43 -22.40 42.50
C GLY A 102 5.99 -21.34 41.54
N LYS A 103 7.33 -21.29 41.46
CA LYS A 103 8.08 -20.55 40.44
C LYS A 103 7.74 -21.07 39.03
N LEU A 104 6.89 -20.36 38.29
CA LEU A 104 6.67 -20.59 36.86
C LEU A 104 7.80 -19.91 36.09
N SER A 105 8.78 -20.70 35.66
CA SER A 105 9.81 -20.30 34.70
C SER A 105 9.39 -20.85 33.33
N GLY A 106 8.85 -19.99 32.49
CA GLY A 106 8.58 -20.28 31.08
C GLY A 106 9.33 -19.28 30.21
N GLY A 107 10.43 -19.72 29.60
CA GLY A 107 11.17 -18.91 28.65
C GLY A 107 10.70 -19.23 27.24
N ALA A 108 10.19 -18.24 26.52
CA ALA A 108 9.99 -18.33 25.08
C ALA A 108 11.16 -17.61 24.40
N ALA A 109 11.97 -18.36 23.67
CA ALA A 109 13.03 -17.78 22.84
C ALA A 109 12.63 -17.93 21.37
N VAL A 110 12.47 -16.82 20.67
CA VAL A 110 12.26 -16.81 19.23
C VAL A 110 13.53 -16.28 18.60
N SER A 111 14.16 -17.07 17.73
CA SER A 111 15.35 -16.66 16.99
C SER A 111 15.12 -16.79 15.49
N GLY A 112 15.33 -15.69 14.77
CA GLY A 112 15.22 -15.63 13.33
C GLY A 112 16.58 -15.32 12.73
N SER A 113 17.04 -16.14 11.80
CA SER A 113 18.25 -15.84 11.02
C SER A 113 17.94 -15.79 9.53
N SER A 114 18.58 -14.86 8.83
CA SER A 114 18.49 -14.70 7.37
C SER A 114 19.85 -14.29 6.85
N SER A 115 20.36 -15.03 5.86
CA SER A 115 21.61 -14.71 5.17
C SER A 115 21.39 -14.71 3.66
N ALA A 116 21.85 -13.67 2.97
CA ALA A 116 21.82 -13.56 1.52
C ALA A 116 23.08 -12.85 1.01
N SER A 117 23.71 -13.43 -0.01
CA SER A 117 24.79 -12.80 -0.77
C SER A 117 24.34 -12.64 -2.21
N MET A 118 24.41 -11.43 -2.76
CA MET A 118 23.86 -11.10 -4.07
C MET A 118 24.85 -10.29 -4.89
N ASN A 119 25.02 -10.70 -6.14
CA ASN A 119 25.63 -9.86 -7.17
C ASN A 119 24.52 -9.19 -7.95
N VAL A 120 24.49 -7.87 -7.92
CA VAL A 120 23.46 -7.07 -8.60
C VAL A 120 24.10 -6.12 -9.60
N CYS A 121 23.35 -5.71 -10.62
CA CYS A 121 23.75 -4.66 -11.55
C CYS A 121 22.55 -3.81 -11.91
N THR A 122 22.83 -2.58 -12.28
CA THR A 122 21.82 -1.64 -12.77
C THR A 122 21.76 -1.71 -14.30
N LEU A 123 20.56 -1.70 -14.87
CA LEU A 123 20.33 -1.40 -16.28
C LEU A 123 19.57 -0.08 -16.36
N ARG A 124 20.00 0.84 -17.23
CA ARG A 124 19.38 2.16 -17.38
C ARG A 124 19.22 2.54 -18.83
N VAL A 125 18.17 3.28 -19.14
CA VAL A 125 18.02 3.95 -20.43
C VAL A 125 18.58 5.36 -20.31
N ALA A 126 19.55 5.72 -21.15
CA ALA A 126 20.16 7.03 -21.13
C ALA A 126 19.20 8.12 -21.63
N SER A 127 19.30 9.33 -21.06
CA SER A 127 18.38 10.44 -21.38
C SER A 127 18.38 10.81 -22.87
N ASN A 128 19.55 10.79 -23.51
CA ASN A 128 19.71 11.02 -24.95
C ASN A 128 18.94 9.99 -25.81
N THR A 129 18.75 8.77 -25.30
CA THR A 129 18.00 7.71 -25.99
C THR A 129 16.51 8.04 -25.99
N TRP A 130 15.99 8.62 -24.92
CA TRP A 130 14.60 9.09 -24.87
C TRP A 130 14.36 10.26 -25.82
N GLU A 131 15.27 11.23 -25.86
CA GLU A 131 15.20 12.37 -26.80
C GLU A 131 15.24 11.90 -28.26
N ALA A 132 16.14 10.97 -28.60
CA ALA A 132 16.20 10.39 -29.93
C ALA A 132 14.92 9.64 -30.29
N MET A 133 14.39 8.82 -29.37
CA MET A 133 13.13 8.11 -29.58
C MET A 133 11.96 9.07 -29.83
N HIS A 134 11.87 10.17 -29.07
CA HIS A 134 10.83 11.18 -29.22
C HIS A 134 10.88 11.87 -30.60
N LEU A 135 12.07 12.11 -31.13
CA LEU A 135 12.25 12.70 -32.47
C LEU A 135 11.95 11.71 -33.60
N GLU A 136 12.31 10.44 -33.42
CA GLU A 136 12.23 9.41 -34.46
C GLU A 136 10.88 8.69 -34.52
N ARG A 137 10.16 8.58 -33.40
CA ARG A 137 8.99 7.71 -33.27
C ARG A 137 7.75 8.49 -32.90
N ARG A 138 6.66 8.21 -33.59
CA ARG A 138 5.33 8.75 -33.27
C ARG A 138 4.46 7.67 -32.63
N LEU A 139 3.39 8.12 -31.97
CA LEU A 139 2.35 7.23 -31.45
C LEU A 139 1.71 6.45 -32.60
N ARG A 140 1.57 5.14 -32.40
CA ARG A 140 0.97 4.25 -33.39
C ARG A 140 -0.53 4.56 -33.54
N HIS A 141 -0.98 4.61 -34.79
CA HIS A 141 -2.40 4.73 -35.13
C HIS A 141 -2.85 3.47 -35.90
N PRO A 142 -3.95 2.80 -35.49
CA PRO A 142 -4.82 3.11 -34.34
C PRO A 142 -4.16 2.84 -32.97
N GLU A 143 -4.65 3.54 -31.93
CA GLU A 143 -4.19 3.39 -30.53
C GLU A 143 -4.37 1.95 -30.03
N HIS A 144 -3.44 1.47 -29.21
CA HIS A 144 -3.51 0.14 -28.62
C HIS A 144 -4.73 0.02 -27.69
N LYS A 145 -5.48 -1.09 -27.79
CA LYS A 145 -6.73 -1.30 -27.01
C LYS A 145 -6.55 -1.18 -25.50
N VAL A 146 -5.41 -1.61 -24.99
CA VAL A 146 -5.10 -1.51 -23.55
C VAL A 146 -4.89 -0.05 -23.13
N LEU A 147 -4.27 0.80 -23.95
CA LEU A 147 -4.16 2.23 -23.66
C LEU A 147 -5.54 2.90 -23.64
N GLN A 148 -6.45 2.50 -24.53
CA GLN A 148 -7.84 2.98 -24.51
C GLN A 148 -8.56 2.59 -23.22
N GLN A 149 -8.33 1.37 -22.72
CA GLN A 149 -8.90 0.93 -21.44
C GLN A 149 -8.33 1.72 -20.25
N LEU A 150 -7.01 1.93 -20.21
CA LEU A 150 -6.36 2.74 -19.17
C LEU A 150 -6.86 4.19 -19.21
N ARG A 151 -7.03 4.76 -20.40
CA ARG A 151 -7.64 6.08 -20.59
C ARG A 151 -9.07 6.13 -20.07
N GLY A 152 -9.88 5.10 -20.33
CA GLY A 152 -11.25 5.01 -19.84
C GLY A 152 -11.36 4.89 -18.33
N ARG A 153 -10.37 4.28 -17.68
CA ARG A 153 -10.24 4.21 -16.20
C ARG A 153 -9.61 5.45 -15.59
N GLY A 154 -9.00 6.30 -16.43
CA GLY A 154 -8.21 7.43 -15.98
C GLY A 154 -6.85 7.03 -15.40
N ASP A 155 -6.38 5.80 -15.59
CA ASP A 155 -5.10 5.34 -15.04
C ASP A 155 -3.91 6.13 -15.60
N ASP A 156 -2.92 6.40 -14.74
CA ASP A 156 -1.67 6.98 -15.17
C ASP A 156 -0.71 5.89 -15.65
N VAL A 157 0.00 6.15 -16.76
CA VAL A 157 0.93 5.21 -17.39
C VAL A 157 2.36 5.69 -17.19
N PHE A 158 3.22 4.76 -16.82
CA PHE A 158 4.63 5.00 -16.53
C PHE A 158 5.49 4.04 -17.34
N VAL A 159 6.72 4.44 -17.60
CA VAL A 159 7.72 3.63 -18.30
C VAL A 159 8.86 3.34 -17.35
N VAL A 160 9.31 2.08 -17.31
CA VAL A 160 10.51 1.70 -16.55
C VAL A 160 11.75 2.25 -17.24
N THR A 161 12.50 3.11 -16.54
CA THR A 161 13.71 3.79 -17.05
C THR A 161 15.00 3.19 -16.53
N GLU A 162 14.96 2.60 -15.33
CA GLU A 162 16.10 2.00 -14.66
C GLU A 162 15.64 0.76 -13.87
N VAL A 163 16.46 -0.28 -13.83
CA VAL A 163 16.21 -1.49 -13.03
C VAL A 163 17.48 -1.94 -12.33
N LEU A 164 17.31 -2.43 -11.11
CA LEU A 164 18.31 -3.16 -10.36
C LEU A 164 17.99 -4.65 -10.45
N GLN A 165 18.90 -5.46 -11.00
CA GLN A 165 18.69 -6.89 -11.21
C GLN A 165 19.84 -7.75 -10.72
N THR A 166 19.57 -9.03 -10.48
CA THR A 166 20.57 -10.04 -10.11
C THR A 166 21.45 -10.43 -11.31
N GLN A 167 22.72 -10.70 -11.06
CA GLN A 167 23.66 -11.21 -12.09
C GLN A 167 23.85 -12.72 -12.04
N THR A 168 23.78 -13.28 -10.83
CA THR A 168 23.91 -14.71 -10.57
C THR A 168 22.65 -15.19 -9.88
N GLU A 169 22.38 -16.49 -9.97
CA GLU A 169 21.36 -17.11 -9.15
C GLU A 169 21.74 -16.99 -7.67
N VAL A 170 20.75 -16.70 -6.82
CA VAL A 170 20.94 -16.53 -5.38
C VAL A 170 19.91 -17.35 -4.62
N GLU A 171 20.38 -18.12 -3.64
CA GLU A 171 19.51 -18.76 -2.67
C GLU A 171 19.36 -17.91 -1.41
N VAL A 172 18.12 -17.52 -1.10
CA VAL A 172 17.78 -16.84 0.14
C VAL A 172 17.22 -17.87 1.12
N THR A 173 17.88 -18.03 2.26
CA THR A 173 17.43 -18.91 3.33
C THR A 173 16.93 -18.08 4.51
N ARG A 174 15.69 -18.34 4.93
CA ARG A 174 15.11 -17.83 6.18
C ARG A 174 14.91 -18.97 7.16
N THR A 175 15.49 -18.86 8.34
CA THR A 175 15.27 -19.80 9.45
C THR A 175 14.49 -19.12 10.57
N HIS A 176 13.43 -19.76 11.04
CA HIS A 176 12.67 -19.35 12.19
C HIS A 176 12.73 -20.44 13.25
N LYS A 177 13.36 -20.15 14.38
CA LYS A 177 13.43 -21.03 15.55
C LYS A 177 12.48 -20.48 16.61
N GLN A 178 11.58 -21.33 17.09
CA GLN A 178 10.72 -21.05 18.23
C GLN A 178 11.00 -22.10 19.29
N GLU A 179 11.46 -21.66 20.46
CA GLU A 179 11.66 -22.50 21.63
C GLU A 179 10.52 -22.23 22.62
N GLY A 180 9.82 -23.30 23.00
CA GLY A 180 8.75 -23.25 23.97
C GLY A 180 9.00 -24.27 25.09
N SER A 181 8.84 -23.83 26.34
CA SER A 181 8.77 -24.70 27.49
C SER A 181 7.32 -24.81 27.96
N GLY A 182 6.74 -26.01 27.90
CA GLY A 182 5.38 -26.30 28.38
C GLY A 182 5.39 -27.34 29.49
N GLN A 183 4.62 -27.09 30.56
CA GLN A 183 4.25 -28.14 31.51
C GLN A 183 2.88 -28.67 31.11
N PHE A 184 2.78 -29.98 30.84
CA PHE A 184 1.51 -30.64 30.58
C PHE A 184 1.13 -31.48 31.80
N ALA A 185 -0.08 -31.30 32.30
CA ALA A 185 -0.70 -32.19 33.27
C ALA A 185 -1.81 -32.97 32.55
N LEU A 186 -1.64 -34.29 32.43
CA LEU A 186 -2.70 -35.16 31.93
C LEU A 186 -3.67 -35.47 33.09
N PRO A 187 -5.00 -35.31 32.91
CA PRO A 187 -5.95 -35.67 33.97
C PRO A 187 -6.05 -37.21 34.07
N GLY A 188 -5.50 -37.79 35.14
CA GLY A 188 -5.66 -39.22 35.44
C GLY A 188 -4.59 -39.80 36.36
N ALA A 189 -4.87 -39.82 37.66
CA ALA A 189 -4.29 -40.63 38.77
C ALA A 189 -2.76 -40.82 38.93
N VAL A 190 -1.90 -40.33 38.05
CA VAL A 190 -0.45 -40.24 38.28
C VAL A 190 0.03 -38.94 37.67
N SER A 191 0.34 -37.95 38.51
CA SER A 191 0.94 -36.68 38.10
C SER A 191 2.38 -36.90 37.64
N LEU A 192 2.57 -37.37 36.40
CA LEU A 192 3.83 -37.26 35.70
C LEU A 192 3.98 -35.80 35.26
N GLN A 193 4.63 -34.99 36.09
CA GLN A 193 5.06 -33.65 35.73
C GLN A 193 6.26 -33.75 34.79
N GLY A 194 5.98 -33.78 33.49
CA GLY A 194 7.01 -33.73 32.45
C GLY A 194 7.32 -32.29 32.05
N GLN A 195 8.60 -31.89 32.15
CA GLN A 195 9.09 -30.65 31.55
C GLN A 195 9.58 -30.96 30.14
N GLY A 196 8.81 -30.52 29.13
CA GLY A 196 9.18 -30.69 27.72
C GLY A 196 9.73 -29.38 27.16
N GLN A 197 10.97 -29.41 26.65
CA GLN A 197 11.48 -28.38 25.75
C GLN A 197 11.12 -28.78 24.32
N GLY A 198 10.28 -27.98 23.67
CA GLY A 198 9.97 -28.10 22.25
C GLY A 198 10.80 -27.08 21.45
N HIS A 199 11.49 -27.54 20.42
CA HIS A 199 12.20 -26.68 19.46
C HIS A 199 11.56 -26.83 18.09
N LEU A 200 10.95 -25.77 17.56
CA LEU A 200 10.42 -25.73 16.21
C LEU A 200 11.35 -24.90 15.32
N ASN A 201 12.10 -25.55 14.42
CA ASN A 201 12.95 -24.88 13.45
C ASN A 201 12.36 -24.99 12.05
N ARG A 202 11.87 -23.87 11.50
CA ARG A 202 11.32 -23.77 10.16
C ARG A 202 12.32 -23.06 9.25
N LYS A 203 12.95 -23.82 8.36
CA LYS A 203 13.81 -23.30 7.28
C LYS A 203 13.00 -23.19 5.99
N LYS A 204 12.95 -22.00 5.39
CA LYS A 204 12.40 -21.75 4.06
C LYS A 204 13.51 -21.20 3.17
N THR A 205 13.71 -21.82 2.01
CA THR A 205 14.70 -21.37 1.02
C THR A 205 13.99 -21.00 -0.27
N VAL A 206 14.37 -19.88 -0.88
CA VAL A 206 13.86 -19.39 -2.16
C VAL A 206 15.06 -19.16 -3.08
N SER A 207 15.04 -19.73 -4.28
CA SER A 207 16.03 -19.41 -5.32
C SER A 207 15.52 -18.22 -6.16
N ILE A 208 16.40 -17.26 -6.38
CA ILE A 208 16.20 -16.06 -7.21
C ILE A 208 17.10 -16.22 -8.43
N PRO A 209 16.54 -16.44 -9.64
CA PRO A 209 17.32 -16.60 -10.86
C PRO A 209 18.19 -15.38 -11.20
N ALA A 210 19.19 -15.59 -12.06
CA ALA A 210 19.94 -14.49 -12.67
C ALA A 210 19.01 -13.68 -13.60
N GLY A 211 19.17 -12.35 -13.59
CA GLY A 211 18.34 -11.42 -14.37
C GLY A 211 17.00 -11.07 -13.71
N SER A 212 16.75 -11.53 -12.47
CA SER A 212 15.56 -11.15 -11.71
C SER A 212 15.66 -9.69 -11.25
N VAL A 213 14.64 -8.90 -11.57
CA VAL A 213 14.54 -7.49 -11.12
C VAL A 213 14.18 -7.44 -9.65
N LEU A 214 14.99 -6.71 -8.88
CA LEU A 214 14.80 -6.46 -7.45
C LEU A 214 14.10 -5.12 -7.23
N ALA A 215 14.46 -4.08 -7.99
CA ALA A 215 13.86 -2.76 -7.89
C ALA A 215 13.89 -2.03 -9.23
N PHE A 216 13.06 -1.01 -9.38
CA PHE A 216 12.97 -0.23 -10.63
C PHE A 216 12.70 1.25 -10.37
N ARG A 217 13.11 2.10 -11.32
CA ARG A 217 12.68 3.49 -11.44
C ARG A 217 11.70 3.61 -12.60
N ALA A 218 10.66 4.39 -12.39
CA ALA A 218 9.65 4.65 -13.40
C ALA A 218 9.55 6.17 -13.66
N ALA A 219 9.27 6.53 -14.92
CA ALA A 219 8.98 7.90 -15.32
C ALA A 219 7.59 7.96 -15.94
N GLN A 220 6.84 9.03 -15.69
CA GLN A 220 5.47 9.14 -16.20
C GLN A 220 5.47 9.40 -17.71
N LEU A 221 4.60 8.70 -18.44
CA LEU A 221 4.33 8.94 -19.84
C LEU A 221 3.17 9.94 -19.97
N VAL A 222 3.27 10.92 -20.86
CA VAL A 222 2.17 11.83 -21.18
C VAL A 222 1.77 11.60 -22.63
N ILE A 223 0.49 11.36 -22.87
CA ILE A 223 -0.12 11.06 -24.17
C ILE A 223 -1.14 12.15 -24.49
N GLY A 224 -0.80 13.01 -25.47
CA GLY A 224 -1.65 14.06 -26.02
C GLY A 224 -1.77 13.93 -27.53
N SER A 225 -1.50 15.02 -28.26
CA SER A 225 -1.29 14.99 -29.72
C SER A 225 0.04 14.33 -30.11
N ASP A 226 0.98 14.30 -29.18
CA ASP A 226 2.28 13.64 -29.23
C ASP A 226 2.49 12.90 -27.91
N TRP A 227 3.61 12.20 -27.74
CA TRP A 227 3.96 11.54 -26.48
C TRP A 227 5.21 12.16 -25.87
N ASP A 228 5.33 12.19 -24.54
CA ASP A 228 6.53 12.67 -23.84
C ASP A 228 6.75 11.89 -22.54
N ILE A 229 7.99 11.86 -22.02
CA ILE A 229 8.35 11.20 -20.76
C ILE A 229 8.84 12.24 -19.75
N LEU A 230 8.13 12.34 -18.64
CA LEU A 230 8.50 13.18 -17.52
C LEU A 230 9.54 12.46 -16.65
N LEU A 231 10.82 12.68 -16.95
CA LEU A 231 11.93 12.22 -16.12
C LEU A 231 11.92 12.89 -14.73
N PHE A 232 11.38 14.11 -14.66
CA PHE A 232 11.08 14.81 -13.42
C PHE A 232 9.55 14.93 -13.32
N PRO A 233 8.92 14.24 -12.36
CA PRO A 233 7.47 14.18 -12.36
C PRO A 233 6.84 15.52 -11.95
N ASP A 234 5.87 15.99 -12.75
CA ASP A 234 5.06 17.18 -12.46
C ASP A 234 3.73 16.75 -11.84
N LYS A 235 3.45 17.24 -10.63
CA LYS A 235 2.32 16.85 -9.79
C LYS A 235 0.94 17.04 -10.41
N LYS A 236 0.80 17.92 -11.40
CA LYS A 236 -0.52 18.27 -11.97
C LYS A 236 -0.79 17.58 -13.29
N GLN A 237 0.20 16.89 -13.85
CA GLN A 237 0.10 16.36 -15.20
C GLN A 237 -0.34 14.90 -15.18
N ARG A 238 -1.51 14.64 -15.79
CA ARG A 238 -2.02 13.29 -16.03
C ARG A 238 -1.45 12.75 -17.33
N THR A 239 -1.37 11.42 -17.39
CA THR A 239 -0.92 10.67 -18.57
C THR A 239 -1.83 10.98 -19.74
N PHE A 240 -3.13 10.87 -19.53
CA PHE A 240 -4.14 11.24 -20.53
C PHE A 240 -4.69 12.62 -20.18
N ARG A 241 -4.44 13.60 -21.04
CA ARG A 241 -5.09 14.90 -20.88
C ARG A 241 -6.60 14.75 -21.12
N PRO A 242 -7.46 15.34 -20.29
CA PRO A 242 -8.90 15.40 -20.58
C PRO A 242 -9.09 16.02 -21.96
N LEU A 243 -9.89 15.39 -22.83
CA LEU A 243 -10.42 16.10 -23.98
C LEU A 243 -11.20 17.28 -23.39
N GLN A 244 -10.79 18.52 -23.69
CA GLN A 244 -11.63 19.68 -23.43
C GLN A 244 -12.91 19.50 -24.24
N GLU A 245 -13.95 18.96 -23.61
CA GLU A 245 -15.31 19.18 -24.05
C GLU A 245 -15.53 20.69 -23.95
N GLY A 246 -15.46 21.35 -25.11
CA GLY A 246 -15.62 22.78 -25.20
C GLY A 246 -16.92 23.18 -24.51
N CYS A 247 -16.79 23.93 -23.42
CA CYS A 247 -17.87 24.75 -22.88
C CYS A 247 -18.32 25.72 -23.98
N ARG A 248 -19.18 25.27 -24.88
CA ARG A 248 -20.01 26.15 -25.68
C ARG A 248 -21.02 26.74 -24.72
N LEU A 249 -20.70 27.93 -24.24
CA LEU A 249 -21.65 28.88 -23.68
C LEU A 249 -22.75 29.12 -24.73
N ALA A 250 -23.80 28.31 -24.68
CA ALA A 250 -25.06 28.61 -25.33
C ALA A 250 -25.99 29.11 -24.22
N GLY A 251 -26.24 30.42 -24.25
CA GLY A 251 -27.12 31.09 -23.31
C GLY A 251 -28.54 30.54 -23.35
N GLY A 252 -29.14 30.46 -22.17
CA GLY A 252 -30.54 30.12 -21.97
C GLY A 252 -30.82 30.08 -20.48
N ALA A 253 -31.41 31.15 -19.96
CA ALA A 253 -31.81 31.28 -18.57
C ALA A 253 -32.72 30.13 -18.11
N VAL A 254 -32.55 29.67 -16.87
CA VAL A 254 -33.61 29.40 -15.85
C VAL A 254 -32.98 28.66 -14.65
N GLY A 255 -33.23 29.21 -13.45
CA GLY A 255 -33.23 28.50 -12.16
C GLY A 255 -31.90 28.38 -11.42
N GLN A 256 -31.64 29.28 -10.47
CA GLN A 256 -30.65 29.04 -9.41
C GLN A 256 -31.12 27.90 -8.48
N PRO A 257 -30.26 26.91 -8.17
CA PRO A 257 -30.34 26.18 -6.91
C PRO A 257 -29.50 26.90 -5.85
N GLN A 258 -30.06 26.99 -4.65
CA GLN A 258 -29.51 27.56 -3.41
C GLN A 258 -28.08 27.05 -3.09
N PRO A 259 -27.28 27.82 -2.34
CA PRO A 259 -25.87 27.49 -2.07
C PRO A 259 -25.79 26.26 -1.15
N SER A 260 -25.25 25.15 -1.67
CA SER A 260 -24.89 24.00 -0.84
C SER A 260 -23.77 24.38 0.14
N SER A 261 -23.84 23.83 1.35
CA SER A 261 -22.96 24.03 2.50
C SER A 261 -21.45 24.01 2.15
N SER A 262 -20.65 24.71 2.98
CA SER A 262 -19.19 24.81 2.83
C SER A 262 -18.45 23.46 2.80
N LEU A 263 -19.06 22.38 3.29
CA LEU A 263 -18.49 21.03 3.26
C LEU A 263 -18.55 20.40 1.85
N VAL A 264 -19.61 20.71 1.09
CA VAL A 264 -19.83 20.19 -0.28
C VAL A 264 -18.79 20.75 -1.25
N SER A 265 -18.39 22.02 -1.09
CA SER A 265 -17.31 22.61 -1.89
C SER A 265 -15.93 22.07 -1.50
N SER A 266 -15.70 21.78 -0.21
CA SER A 266 -14.43 21.21 0.26
C SER A 266 -14.18 19.79 -0.22
N ILE A 267 -15.18 18.89 -0.17
CA ILE A 267 -15.03 17.51 -0.65
C ILE A 267 -14.89 17.46 -2.16
N ARG A 268 -15.71 18.23 -2.89
CA ARG A 268 -15.60 18.32 -4.35
C ARG A 268 -14.27 18.94 -4.78
N SER A 269 -13.78 19.94 -4.05
CA SER A 269 -12.46 20.52 -4.29
C SER A 269 -11.35 19.51 -3.98
N LEU A 270 -11.39 18.80 -2.84
CA LEU A 270 -10.40 17.79 -2.47
C LEU A 270 -10.40 16.62 -3.45
N SER A 271 -11.56 16.08 -3.80
CA SER A 271 -11.66 14.99 -4.78
C SER A 271 -11.18 15.43 -6.15
N GLN A 272 -11.48 16.65 -6.59
CA GLN A 272 -10.93 17.23 -7.82
C GLN A 272 -9.42 17.41 -7.73
N HIS A 273 -8.88 17.98 -6.65
CA HIS A 273 -7.44 18.19 -6.47
C HIS A 273 -6.67 16.85 -6.39
N LEU A 274 -7.22 15.84 -5.71
CA LEU A 274 -6.63 14.51 -5.56
C LEU A 274 -6.71 13.70 -6.87
N ARG A 275 -7.79 13.85 -7.66
CA ARG A 275 -7.89 13.28 -9.03
C ARG A 275 -6.73 13.75 -9.95
N PHE A 276 -6.14 14.92 -9.69
CA PHE A 276 -5.07 15.50 -10.50
C PHE A 276 -3.63 15.20 -10.03
N LEU A 277 -3.44 14.36 -9.00
CA LEU A 277 -2.09 14.10 -8.46
C LEU A 277 -1.24 13.17 -9.33
N SER A 278 -0.01 13.62 -9.60
CA SER A 278 1.08 12.87 -10.22
C SER A 278 2.38 12.92 -9.37
N ASP A 279 3.39 12.13 -9.78
CA ASP A 279 4.53 11.56 -9.03
C ASP A 279 5.57 12.56 -8.47
N GLY A 280 5.37 13.87 -8.61
CA GLY A 280 6.38 14.91 -8.32
C GLY A 280 6.75 15.06 -6.84
N PRO A 281 8.00 15.44 -6.51
CA PRO A 281 8.39 15.77 -5.13
C PRO A 281 7.62 16.99 -4.61
N ALA A 282 7.25 16.94 -3.33
CA ALA A 282 6.24 17.79 -2.73
C ALA A 282 6.72 19.22 -2.40
N GLU A 283 6.64 20.16 -3.35
CA GLU A 283 6.51 21.59 -3.00
C GLU A 283 5.27 22.30 -3.63
N ASP A 284 4.42 22.82 -2.72
CA ASP A 284 3.44 23.91 -2.76
C ASP A 284 2.21 23.97 -3.72
N GLN A 285 1.00 23.84 -3.14
CA GLN A 285 -0.01 24.93 -2.95
C GLN A 285 -1.35 24.39 -2.41
N LEU A 286 -1.30 23.93 -1.17
CA LEU A 286 -2.34 23.84 -0.14
C LEU A 286 -1.57 23.14 0.98
N VAL A 287 -1.23 23.87 2.04
CA VAL A 287 -0.38 23.36 3.13
C VAL A 287 -1.13 22.24 3.88
N THR A 288 -1.15 21.07 3.27
CA THR A 288 -1.17 19.79 3.96
C THR A 288 0.31 19.48 4.12
N THR A 289 0.84 19.83 5.28
CA THR A 289 2.14 19.37 5.73
C THR A 289 2.18 17.85 5.57
N GLU A 290 3.28 17.29 5.05
CA GLU A 290 3.51 15.83 5.02
C GLU A 290 3.82 15.29 6.43
N ASP A 291 3.03 15.74 7.41
CA ASP A 291 3.12 15.39 8.81
C ASP A 291 1.80 14.77 9.28
N PHE A 292 1.77 14.39 10.55
CA PHE A 292 0.60 13.74 11.12
C PHE A 292 -0.66 14.63 11.12
N GLN A 293 -0.49 15.96 11.24
CA GLN A 293 -1.62 16.90 11.21
C GLN A 293 -2.26 16.96 9.83
N GLY A 294 -1.44 16.97 8.77
CA GLY A 294 -1.93 16.87 7.40
C GLY A 294 -2.71 15.57 7.15
N LEU A 295 -2.22 14.44 7.68
CA LEU A 295 -2.92 13.15 7.58
C LEU A 295 -4.25 13.18 8.31
N GLN A 296 -4.29 13.74 9.52
CA GLN A 296 -5.53 13.90 10.29
C GLN A 296 -6.54 14.78 9.56
N ALA A 297 -6.10 15.88 8.94
CA ALA A 297 -6.96 16.77 8.17
C ALA A 297 -7.52 16.07 6.92
N GLU A 298 -6.69 15.33 6.18
CA GLU A 298 -7.11 14.56 4.99
C GLU A 298 -8.16 13.50 5.37
N VAL A 299 -7.84 12.66 6.36
CA VAL A 299 -8.73 11.59 6.83
C VAL A 299 -10.02 12.18 7.41
N GLY A 300 -9.91 13.28 8.16
CA GLY A 300 -11.05 13.99 8.74
C GLY A 300 -12.00 14.55 7.67
N ALA A 301 -11.46 15.10 6.57
CA ALA A 301 -12.28 15.60 5.47
C ALA A 301 -13.04 14.46 4.75
N TRP A 302 -12.40 13.32 4.52
CA TRP A 302 -13.07 12.14 3.97
C TRP A 302 -14.11 11.55 4.93
N ALA A 303 -13.79 11.49 6.22
CA ALA A 303 -14.72 11.03 7.26
C ALA A 303 -15.97 11.92 7.39
N ALA A 304 -15.82 13.24 7.21
CA ALA A 304 -16.95 14.17 7.20
C ALA A 304 -17.91 13.92 6.02
N GLY A 305 -17.39 13.48 4.87
CA GLY A 305 -18.22 13.09 3.72
C GLY A 305 -19.15 11.90 3.99
N LEU A 306 -18.78 11.03 4.93
CA LEU A 306 -19.59 9.88 5.34
C LEU A 306 -20.75 10.25 6.28
N GLU A 307 -20.73 11.45 6.89
CA GLU A 307 -21.79 11.88 7.82
C GLU A 307 -23.15 12.11 7.14
N ALA A 308 -23.16 12.24 5.80
CA ALA A 308 -24.38 12.35 5.02
C ALA A 308 -25.17 11.02 4.92
N LEU A 309 -24.55 9.88 5.30
CA LEU A 309 -25.22 8.58 5.27
C LEU A 309 -26.24 8.42 6.40
N SER A 310 -27.41 7.88 6.08
CA SER A 310 -28.39 7.46 7.07
C SER A 310 -28.03 6.10 7.69
N ARG A 311 -28.63 5.77 8.84
CA ARG A 311 -28.33 4.56 9.63
C ARG A 311 -28.48 3.24 8.87
N GLU A 312 -29.55 3.13 8.07
CA GLU A 312 -29.89 1.91 7.34
C GLU A 312 -28.87 1.54 6.25
N PRO A 313 -28.50 2.43 5.30
CA PRO A 313 -27.43 2.16 4.33
C PRO A 313 -26.05 2.06 4.99
N CYS A 314 -25.81 2.74 6.11
CA CYS A 314 -24.58 2.59 6.89
C CYS A 314 -24.37 1.13 7.34
N GLY A 315 -25.42 0.51 7.90
CA GLY A 315 -25.35 -0.88 8.37
C GLY A 315 -25.08 -1.88 7.23
N GLN A 316 -25.73 -1.68 6.08
CA GLN A 316 -25.51 -2.49 4.87
C GLN A 316 -24.09 -2.33 4.33
N LEU A 317 -23.60 -1.09 4.27
CA LEU A 317 -22.25 -0.76 3.84
C LEU A 317 -21.19 -1.43 4.73
N LEU A 318 -21.32 -1.32 6.06
CA LEU A 318 -20.39 -1.99 6.98
C LEU A 318 -20.45 -3.51 6.87
N GLY A 319 -21.65 -4.10 6.75
CA GLY A 319 -21.82 -5.53 6.55
C GLY A 319 -21.14 -6.01 5.27
N GLY A 320 -21.28 -5.27 4.17
CA GLY A 320 -20.59 -5.52 2.91
C GLY A 320 -19.08 -5.39 3.05
N LEU A 321 -18.58 -4.31 3.66
CA LEU A 321 -17.15 -4.06 3.88
C LEU A 321 -16.51 -5.17 4.73
N GLY A 322 -17.17 -5.64 5.79
CA GLY A 322 -16.69 -6.76 6.61
C GLY A 322 -16.54 -8.07 5.84
N GLN A 323 -17.35 -8.30 4.80
CA GLN A 323 -17.23 -9.45 3.90
C GLN A 323 -16.12 -9.23 2.87
N VAL A 324 -16.07 -8.05 2.26
CA VAL A 324 -15.05 -7.67 1.27
C VAL A 324 -13.64 -7.69 1.86
N LEU A 325 -13.44 -7.30 3.12
CA LEU A 325 -12.15 -7.39 3.81
C LEU A 325 -11.61 -8.82 3.94
N ARG A 326 -12.45 -9.84 3.75
CA ARG A 326 -12.02 -11.26 3.80
C ARG A 326 -11.80 -11.86 2.42
N ASP A 327 -12.10 -11.12 1.36
CA ASP A 327 -12.00 -11.56 -0.02
C ASP A 327 -11.26 -10.50 -0.85
N GLU A 328 -9.97 -10.75 -1.10
CA GLU A 328 -9.09 -9.85 -1.85
C GLU A 328 -9.63 -9.57 -3.27
N ALA A 329 -10.23 -10.57 -3.93
CA ALA A 329 -10.79 -10.39 -5.25
C ALA A 329 -12.03 -9.49 -5.22
N ALA A 330 -12.86 -9.61 -4.18
CA ALA A 330 -14.00 -8.72 -3.97
C ALA A 330 -13.55 -7.27 -3.68
N LEU A 331 -12.47 -7.08 -2.90
CA LEU A 331 -11.94 -5.75 -2.60
C LEU A 331 -11.40 -5.07 -3.86
N GLN A 332 -10.66 -5.82 -4.67
CA GLN A 332 -10.18 -5.32 -5.96
C GLN A 332 -11.34 -4.98 -6.91
N ALA A 333 -12.35 -5.84 -7.00
CA ALA A 333 -13.52 -5.59 -7.85
C ALA A 333 -14.34 -4.36 -7.40
N LEU A 334 -14.42 -4.12 -6.08
CA LEU A 334 -15.04 -2.91 -5.52
C LEU A 334 -14.26 -1.66 -5.93
N GLU A 335 -12.94 -1.65 -5.74
CA GLU A 335 -12.07 -0.53 -6.10
C GLU A 335 -12.18 -0.22 -7.61
N GLU A 336 -12.12 -1.24 -8.47
CA GLU A 336 -12.26 -1.10 -9.93
C GLU A 336 -13.64 -0.53 -10.34
N SER A 337 -14.70 -0.93 -9.65
CA SER A 337 -16.06 -0.45 -9.96
C SER A 337 -16.23 1.02 -9.54
N LEU A 338 -15.68 1.40 -8.38
CA LEU A 338 -15.67 2.78 -7.90
C LEU A 338 -14.83 3.69 -8.80
N GLU A 339 -13.66 3.22 -9.23
CA GLU A 339 -12.77 3.91 -10.17
C GLU A 339 -13.49 4.22 -11.49
N GLN A 340 -14.10 3.20 -12.11
CA GLN A 340 -14.85 3.37 -13.37
C GLN A 340 -16.03 4.33 -13.21
N GLY A 341 -16.80 4.20 -12.12
CA GLY A 341 -17.96 5.05 -11.89
C GLY A 341 -17.60 6.52 -11.60
N LEU A 342 -16.51 6.76 -10.85
CA LEU A 342 -16.02 8.11 -10.55
C LEU A 342 -15.38 8.80 -11.77
N CYS A 343 -14.91 8.02 -12.74
CA CYS A 343 -14.43 8.52 -14.04
C CYS A 343 -15.56 8.73 -15.07
N GLY A 344 -16.83 8.60 -14.67
CA GLY A 344 -18.00 8.88 -15.52
C GLY A 344 -18.61 7.67 -16.22
N GLY A 345 -18.14 6.45 -15.90
CA GLY A 345 -18.71 5.20 -16.40
C GLY A 345 -20.06 4.86 -15.76
N LEU A 346 -20.92 4.16 -16.50
CA LEU A 346 -22.10 3.52 -15.92
C LEU A 346 -21.66 2.26 -15.18
N LEU A 347 -22.16 2.05 -13.95
CA LEU A 347 -21.81 0.85 -13.20
C LEU A 347 -22.45 -0.39 -13.82
N GLU A 348 -21.62 -1.40 -14.09
CA GLU A 348 -22.09 -2.73 -14.43
C GLU A 348 -22.70 -3.41 -13.20
N PRO A 349 -23.76 -4.22 -13.37
CA PRO A 349 -24.29 -5.04 -12.31
C PRO A 349 -23.21 -5.97 -11.74
N ARG A 350 -23.05 -5.95 -10.42
CA ARG A 350 -22.19 -6.89 -9.68
C ARG A 350 -23.07 -7.79 -8.84
N ASP A 351 -22.51 -8.92 -8.43
CA ASP A 351 -23.14 -9.85 -7.48
C ASP A 351 -22.39 -9.84 -6.14
N GLY A 352 -23.07 -10.29 -5.08
CA GLY A 352 -22.47 -10.50 -3.77
C GLY A 352 -22.20 -9.21 -2.97
N PRO A 353 -21.17 -9.20 -2.10
CA PRO A 353 -20.96 -8.11 -1.14
C PRO A 353 -20.57 -6.78 -1.79
N VAL A 354 -19.95 -6.83 -2.98
CA VAL A 354 -19.63 -5.63 -3.78
C VAL A 354 -20.91 -4.96 -4.26
N ALA A 355 -21.91 -5.74 -4.66
CA ALA A 355 -23.20 -5.21 -5.11
C ALA A 355 -23.92 -4.48 -3.98
N ALA A 356 -23.95 -5.09 -2.79
CA ALA A 356 -24.56 -4.49 -1.60
C ALA A 356 -23.93 -3.13 -1.25
N ILE A 357 -22.60 -3.01 -1.36
CA ILE A 357 -21.90 -1.74 -1.14
C ILE A 357 -22.28 -0.72 -2.22
N LEU A 358 -22.24 -1.11 -3.50
CA LEU A 358 -22.54 -0.19 -4.60
C LEU A 358 -23.99 0.30 -4.57
N GLU A 359 -24.95 -0.53 -4.15
CA GLU A 359 -26.35 -0.11 -3.98
C GLU A 359 -26.52 1.03 -2.97
N CYS A 360 -25.66 1.11 -1.96
CA CYS A 360 -25.65 2.23 -1.01
C CYS A 360 -25.07 3.54 -1.58
N LEU A 361 -24.35 3.48 -2.71
CA LEU A 361 -23.56 4.59 -3.27
C LEU A 361 -24.11 5.12 -4.60
N VAL A 362 -25.20 4.51 -5.09
CA VAL A 362 -25.74 4.74 -6.43
C VAL A 362 -27.06 5.50 -6.37
N LEU A 363 -27.17 6.53 -7.21
CA LEU A 363 -28.40 7.26 -7.46
C LEU A 363 -29.37 6.42 -8.31
N SER A 364 -30.65 6.77 -8.32
CA SER A 364 -31.70 6.08 -9.12
C SER A 364 -31.37 5.94 -10.61
N CYS A 365 -30.45 6.76 -11.14
CA CYS A 365 -29.97 6.73 -12.53
C CYS A 365 -28.75 5.81 -12.75
N ARG A 366 -28.41 4.93 -11.80
CA ARG A 366 -27.25 4.00 -11.87
C ARG A 366 -25.88 4.70 -11.95
N ARG A 367 -25.81 5.97 -11.56
CA ARG A 367 -24.56 6.73 -11.41
C ARG A 367 -24.14 6.80 -9.95
N LEU A 368 -22.84 6.77 -9.72
CA LEU A 368 -22.29 6.99 -8.38
C LEU A 368 -22.58 8.40 -7.92
N GLU A 369 -23.02 8.52 -6.67
CA GLU A 369 -23.02 9.80 -5.97
C GLU A 369 -21.58 10.11 -5.55
N GLU A 370 -20.92 11.04 -6.24
CA GLU A 370 -19.49 11.33 -6.03
C GLU A 370 -19.15 11.66 -4.57
N GLU A 371 -20.09 12.25 -3.83
CA GLU A 371 -19.90 12.69 -2.45
C GLU A 371 -19.82 11.51 -1.46
N LEU A 372 -20.56 10.43 -1.73
CA LEU A 372 -20.54 9.21 -0.93
C LEU A 372 -19.52 8.19 -1.46
N ALA A 373 -19.39 8.10 -2.78
CA ALA A 373 -18.48 7.16 -3.44
C ALA A 373 -17.01 7.56 -3.26
N GLY A 374 -16.70 8.86 -3.18
CA GLY A 374 -15.33 9.36 -2.95
C GLY A 374 -14.69 8.82 -1.67
N PRO A 375 -15.30 9.01 -0.48
CA PRO A 375 -14.79 8.45 0.77
C PRO A 375 -14.62 6.93 0.76
N ILE A 376 -15.53 6.18 0.11
CA ILE A 376 -15.43 4.72 0.02
C ILE A 376 -14.32 4.31 -0.94
N PHE A 377 -14.12 5.04 -2.04
CA PHE A 377 -12.99 4.83 -2.92
C PHE A 377 -11.66 5.10 -2.21
N TYR A 378 -11.59 6.17 -1.42
CA TYR A 378 -10.42 6.47 -0.58
C TYR A 378 -10.12 5.34 0.42
N LEU A 379 -11.15 4.82 1.09
CA LEU A 379 -11.02 3.67 1.98
C LEU A 379 -10.53 2.42 1.22
N ALA A 380 -11.10 2.13 0.05
CA ALA A 380 -10.70 0.99 -0.77
C ALA A 380 -9.22 1.08 -1.19
N GLN A 381 -8.74 2.27 -1.57
CA GLN A 381 -7.33 2.48 -1.88
C GLN A 381 -6.43 2.33 -0.66
N ALA A 382 -6.82 2.86 0.50
CA ALA A 382 -6.08 2.68 1.74
C ALA A 382 -6.00 1.18 2.10
N LEU A 383 -7.08 0.42 1.93
CA LEU A 383 -7.10 -1.02 2.13
C LEU A 383 -6.20 -1.75 1.13
N ALA A 384 -6.17 -1.36 -0.14
CA ALA A 384 -5.30 -1.96 -1.16
C ALA A 384 -3.79 -1.81 -0.86
N VAL A 385 -3.40 -0.83 -0.02
CA VAL A 385 -2.02 -0.68 0.46
C VAL A 385 -1.66 -1.75 1.50
N LEU A 386 -2.62 -2.15 2.33
CA LEU A 386 -2.48 -3.16 3.38
C LEU A 386 -2.40 -4.58 2.80
N ASN A 387 -2.16 -5.58 3.65
CA ASN A 387 -2.11 -6.98 3.23
C ASN A 387 -3.30 -7.81 3.76
N GLU A 388 -3.46 -9.01 3.19
CA GLU A 388 -4.55 -9.94 3.53
C GLU A 388 -4.66 -10.18 5.04
N THR A 389 -3.53 -10.36 5.74
CA THR A 389 -3.52 -10.55 7.19
C THR A 389 -4.08 -9.34 7.94
N GLN A 390 -3.72 -8.13 7.53
CA GLN A 390 -4.26 -6.90 8.12
C GLN A 390 -5.75 -6.75 7.80
N HIS A 391 -6.21 -7.13 6.61
CA HIS A 391 -7.63 -7.07 6.27
C HIS A 391 -8.48 -7.99 7.16
N VAL A 392 -8.03 -9.22 7.40
CA VAL A 392 -8.71 -10.16 8.30
C VAL A 392 -8.73 -9.64 9.74
N LEU A 393 -7.63 -9.07 10.21
CA LEU A 393 -7.55 -8.46 11.55
C LEU A 393 -8.46 -7.24 11.67
N LEU A 394 -8.55 -6.40 10.64
CA LEU A 394 -9.47 -5.25 10.59
C LEU A 394 -10.93 -5.70 10.59
N ALA A 395 -11.27 -6.73 9.82
CA ALA A 395 -12.62 -7.30 9.80
C ALA A 395 -13.01 -7.86 11.19
N THR A 396 -12.08 -8.53 11.85
CA THR A 396 -12.28 -9.03 13.22
C THR A 396 -12.45 -7.86 14.20
N ALA A 397 -11.61 -6.83 14.10
CA ALA A 397 -11.70 -5.64 14.96
C ALA A 397 -13.00 -4.85 14.78
N LEU A 398 -13.54 -4.84 13.56
CA LEU A 398 -14.85 -4.27 13.24
C LEU A 398 -15.98 -5.04 13.95
N GLU A 399 -15.92 -6.36 13.97
CA GLU A 399 -16.92 -7.21 14.65
C GLU A 399 -16.83 -7.13 16.18
N THR A 400 -15.62 -7.05 16.72
CA THR A 400 -15.39 -7.00 18.18
C THR A 400 -15.44 -5.59 18.76
N GLY A 401 -15.62 -4.56 17.93
CA GLY A 401 -15.61 -3.15 18.36
C GLY A 401 -14.24 -2.65 18.86
N ALA A 402 -13.14 -3.31 18.48
CA ALA A 402 -11.80 -3.01 18.97
C ALA A 402 -11.07 -1.90 18.19
N LEU A 403 -11.71 -1.32 17.18
CA LEU A 403 -11.12 -0.32 16.27
C LEU A 403 -10.57 0.92 16.98
N SER A 404 -11.26 1.42 18.02
CA SER A 404 -10.85 2.63 18.73
C SER A 404 -9.49 2.48 19.43
N GLY A 405 -9.24 1.33 20.07
CA GLY A 405 -7.96 1.05 20.72
C GLY A 405 -6.81 0.98 19.71
N ALA A 406 -7.02 0.29 18.58
CA ALA A 406 -6.05 0.22 17.50
C ALA A 406 -5.78 1.59 16.88
N LEU A 407 -6.82 2.40 16.65
CA LEU A 407 -6.69 3.75 16.08
C LEU A 407 -5.84 4.66 16.98
N MET A 408 -6.11 4.66 18.29
CA MET A 408 -5.33 5.47 19.24
C MET A 408 -3.87 5.06 19.28
N LEU A 409 -3.59 3.75 19.26
CA LEU A 409 -2.24 3.21 19.26
C LEU A 409 -1.46 3.61 18.00
N VAL A 410 -2.07 3.44 16.82
CA VAL A 410 -1.47 3.82 15.53
C VAL A 410 -1.30 5.34 15.43
N GLY A 411 -2.27 6.12 15.90
CA GLY A 411 -2.20 7.58 15.94
C GLY A 411 -1.04 8.08 16.82
N SER A 412 -0.90 7.56 18.04
CA SER A 412 0.23 7.90 18.91
C SER A 412 1.56 7.47 18.32
N LEU A 413 1.63 6.33 17.63
CA LEU A 413 2.85 5.90 16.94
C LEU A 413 3.25 6.89 15.84
N LEU A 414 2.31 7.32 15.00
CA LEU A 414 2.55 8.27 13.91
C LEU A 414 2.96 9.65 14.43
N GLU A 415 2.37 10.09 15.54
CA GLU A 415 2.73 11.35 16.19
C GLU A 415 4.15 11.30 16.78
N LEU A 416 4.49 10.23 17.50
CA LEU A 416 5.78 10.07 18.17
C LEU A 416 6.93 9.74 17.21
N SER A 417 6.63 9.26 16.00
CA SER A 417 7.62 8.91 14.98
C SER A 417 8.06 10.10 14.13
N ALA A 418 7.45 11.27 14.28
CA ALA A 418 7.82 12.45 13.51
C ALA A 418 9.27 12.93 13.84
N PRO A 419 10.06 13.36 12.83
CA PRO A 419 9.78 13.31 11.39
C PRO A 419 9.94 11.88 10.81
N TRP A 420 9.02 11.48 9.94
CA TRP A 420 8.89 10.10 9.44
C TRP A 420 10.05 9.62 8.58
N GLN A 421 10.88 10.53 8.06
CA GLN A 421 12.02 10.25 7.19
C GLN A 421 13.22 9.68 7.96
N GLN A 422 13.20 9.69 9.30
CA GLN A 422 14.31 9.23 10.14
C GLN A 422 13.94 7.99 10.95
N ARG A 423 14.89 7.06 11.08
CA ARG A 423 14.76 5.92 11.99
C ARG A 423 14.69 6.40 13.44
N ARG A 424 13.73 5.87 14.19
CA ARG A 424 13.54 6.23 15.60
C ARG A 424 13.09 5.04 16.43
N ALA A 425 13.57 4.98 17.66
CA ALA A 425 13.00 4.10 18.66
C ALA A 425 11.84 4.83 19.34
N VAL A 426 10.64 4.27 19.28
CA VAL A 426 9.41 4.85 19.80
C VAL A 426 8.94 4.03 21.00
N SER A 427 8.71 4.71 22.12
CA SER A 427 8.10 4.12 23.30
C SER A 427 6.61 4.41 23.30
N LEU A 428 5.79 3.36 23.19
CA LEU A 428 4.33 3.50 23.16
C LEU A 428 3.77 3.74 24.57
N PRO A 429 2.70 4.54 24.72
CA PRO A 429 2.10 4.81 26.02
C PRO A 429 1.58 3.52 26.68
N PRO A 430 1.95 3.22 27.94
CA PRO A 430 1.56 1.97 28.60
C PRO A 430 0.04 1.83 28.76
N GLY A 431 -0.70 2.94 28.81
CA GLY A 431 -2.17 2.91 28.86
C GLY A 431 -2.84 2.41 27.57
N LEU A 432 -2.16 2.49 26.42
CA LEU A 432 -2.69 2.04 25.12
C LEU A 432 -2.32 0.59 24.79
N LEU A 433 -1.26 0.06 25.41
CA LEU A 433 -0.75 -1.29 25.18
C LEU A 433 -1.62 -2.38 25.85
N GLY A 434 -2.44 -2.00 26.84
CA GLY A 434 -3.23 -2.94 27.63
C GLY A 434 -2.37 -3.93 28.42
N SER A 435 -3.00 -4.93 29.05
CA SER A 435 -2.31 -5.97 29.83
C SER A 435 -1.72 -7.11 28.98
N GLY A 436 -1.87 -7.05 27.65
CA GLY A 436 -1.61 -8.18 26.74
C GLY A 436 -0.67 -7.87 25.57
N TRP A 437 0.16 -6.81 25.65
CA TRP A 437 1.12 -6.49 24.58
C TRP A 437 2.12 -7.63 24.36
N GLY A 438 2.13 -8.18 23.15
CA GLY A 438 2.99 -9.27 22.72
C GLY A 438 2.58 -9.79 21.34
N SER A 439 3.27 -10.82 20.84
CA SER A 439 3.06 -11.39 19.49
C SER A 439 1.62 -11.85 19.21
N GLU A 440 0.88 -12.23 20.26
CA GLU A 440 -0.50 -12.70 20.14
C GLU A 440 -1.52 -11.56 20.08
N ALA A 441 -1.11 -10.31 20.31
CA ALA A 441 -2.02 -9.17 20.28
C ALA A 441 -2.36 -8.77 18.83
N PRO A 442 -3.64 -8.53 18.50
CA PRO A 442 -4.02 -8.08 17.15
C PRO A 442 -3.32 -6.78 16.74
N ALA A 443 -3.12 -5.84 17.68
CA ALA A 443 -2.43 -4.58 17.42
C ALA A 443 -0.94 -4.78 17.11
N TRP A 444 -0.30 -5.79 17.70
CA TRP A 444 1.08 -6.16 17.37
C TRP A 444 1.16 -6.66 15.93
N ALA A 445 0.30 -7.63 15.57
CA ALA A 445 0.29 -8.19 14.23
C ALA A 445 -0.03 -7.13 13.15
N LEU A 446 -0.94 -6.19 13.43
CA LEU A 446 -1.23 -5.07 12.52
C LEU A 446 0.02 -4.22 12.24
N LEU A 447 0.78 -3.85 13.27
CA LEU A 447 1.98 -3.02 13.14
C LEU A 447 3.17 -3.79 12.55
N GLU A 448 3.35 -5.05 12.90
CA GLU A 448 4.40 -5.91 12.33
C GLU A 448 4.23 -6.04 10.81
N GLU A 449 2.98 -6.19 10.34
CA GLU A 449 2.68 -6.28 8.91
C GLU A 449 2.82 -4.92 8.18
N CYS A 450 2.83 -3.79 8.89
CA CYS A 450 3.25 -2.50 8.33
C CYS A 450 4.77 -2.45 8.03
N GLY A 451 5.55 -3.43 8.53
CA GLY A 451 6.99 -3.50 8.35
C GLY A 451 7.79 -2.86 9.49
N LEU A 452 7.17 -2.72 10.66
CA LEU A 452 7.81 -2.18 11.86
C LEU A 452 8.43 -3.32 12.67
N ASP A 453 9.63 -3.10 13.18
CA ASP A 453 10.25 -4.04 14.12
C ASP A 453 9.73 -3.76 15.54
N LEU A 454 9.10 -4.77 16.14
CA LEU A 454 8.44 -4.68 17.44
C LEU A 454 9.17 -5.48 18.51
N GLN A 455 9.15 -4.97 19.75
CA GLN A 455 9.69 -5.64 20.93
C GLN A 455 8.76 -5.45 22.14
N ALA A 456 8.79 -6.44 23.05
CA ALA A 456 7.95 -6.42 24.25
C ALA A 456 8.40 -5.36 25.28
N ALA A 457 9.70 -5.13 25.38
CA ALA A 457 10.28 -4.13 26.28
C ALA A 457 10.41 -2.77 25.59
N ALA A 458 10.36 -1.69 26.37
CA ALA A 458 10.64 -0.35 25.85
C ALA A 458 12.10 -0.23 25.35
N PRO A 459 12.36 0.47 24.24
CA PRO A 459 11.40 1.09 23.32
C PRO A 459 10.65 0.04 22.48
N GLN A 460 9.31 0.05 22.48
CA GLN A 460 8.50 -1.05 21.92
C GLN A 460 8.55 -1.14 20.39
N VAL A 461 8.77 -0.02 19.71
CA VAL A 461 8.72 0.06 18.25
C VAL A 461 9.98 0.69 17.71
N ARG A 462 10.56 0.11 16.66
CA ARG A 462 11.58 0.75 15.84
C ARG A 462 10.92 1.24 14.55
N TRP A 463 10.75 2.55 14.45
CA TRP A 463 10.20 3.22 13.28
C TRP A 463 11.20 3.15 12.13
N GLU A 464 10.68 2.74 10.98
CA GLU A 464 11.40 2.65 9.71
C GLU A 464 10.64 3.50 8.67
N PRO A 465 11.30 4.40 7.93
CA PRO A 465 10.63 5.27 6.95
C PRO A 465 9.83 4.51 5.90
N GLU A 466 10.26 3.29 5.51
CA GLU A 466 9.54 2.48 4.53
C GLU A 466 8.15 2.02 5.02
N ALA A 467 7.91 2.05 6.34
CA ALA A 467 6.62 1.70 6.94
C ALA A 467 5.62 2.86 6.95
N GLN A 468 6.04 4.09 6.62
CA GLN A 468 5.20 5.30 6.67
C GLN A 468 3.89 5.12 5.89
N SER A 469 3.99 4.78 4.59
CA SER A 469 2.83 4.66 3.70
C SER A 469 1.79 3.66 4.22
N ARG A 470 2.22 2.46 4.63
CA ARG A 470 1.34 1.42 5.17
C ARG A 470 0.74 1.83 6.52
N THR A 471 1.51 2.50 7.37
CA THR A 471 1.02 2.93 8.69
C THR A 471 0.01 4.07 8.57
N CYS A 472 0.22 5.03 7.66
CA CYS A 472 -0.75 6.07 7.33
C CYS A 472 -2.04 5.49 6.74
N ALA A 473 -1.93 4.54 5.80
CA ALA A 473 -3.09 3.84 5.25
C ALA A 473 -3.86 3.05 6.32
N LEU A 474 -3.15 2.38 7.25
CA LEU A 474 -3.76 1.69 8.39
C LEU A 474 -4.53 2.67 9.29
N TYR A 475 -3.94 3.81 9.62
CA TYR A 475 -4.60 4.87 10.40
C TYR A 475 -5.90 5.34 9.72
N ALA A 476 -5.84 5.61 8.41
CA ALA A 476 -7.00 6.04 7.63
C ALA A 476 -8.10 4.98 7.59
N CYS A 477 -7.75 3.70 7.39
CA CYS A 477 -8.70 2.60 7.42
C CYS A 477 -9.41 2.51 8.78
N LEU A 478 -8.63 2.53 9.87
CA LEU A 478 -9.17 2.47 11.23
C LEU A 478 -10.10 3.65 11.53
N ALA A 479 -9.72 4.87 11.12
CA ALA A 479 -10.51 6.08 11.35
C ALA A 479 -11.85 6.04 10.59
N LEU A 480 -11.83 5.67 9.31
CA LEU A 480 -13.05 5.63 8.48
C LEU A 480 -13.99 4.48 8.88
N LEU A 481 -13.44 3.29 9.16
CA LEU A 481 -14.24 2.17 9.66
C LEU A 481 -14.86 2.48 11.03
N LEU A 482 -14.09 3.11 11.93
CA LEU A 482 -14.61 3.57 13.21
C LEU A 482 -15.71 4.61 13.01
N ARG A 483 -15.53 5.57 12.10
CA ARG A 483 -16.55 6.59 11.82
C ARG A 483 -17.84 5.97 11.30
N LEU A 484 -17.76 5.04 10.36
CA LEU A 484 -18.91 4.28 9.87
C LEU A 484 -19.60 3.53 11.01
N SER A 485 -18.84 2.84 11.88
CA SER A 485 -19.42 2.11 13.01
C SER A 485 -20.20 2.99 13.99
N GLN A 486 -19.81 4.26 14.13
CA GLN A 486 -20.50 5.23 14.99
C GLN A 486 -21.79 5.78 14.37
N LEU A 487 -21.94 5.69 13.05
CA LEU A 487 -23.07 6.27 12.31
C LEU A 487 -24.29 5.33 12.18
N CYS A 488 -24.15 4.03 12.44
CA CYS A 488 -25.17 3.01 12.10
C CYS A 488 -26.30 2.78 13.14
#